data_AF-A0A0D0E373-F1
#
_entry.id   AF-A0A0D0E373-F1
#
_cell.length_a   1.000
_cell.length_b   1.000
_cell.length_c   1.000
_cell.angle_alpha   90.00
_cell.angle_beta   90.00
_cell.angle_gamma   90.00
#
_symmetry.space_group_name_H-M   'P 1'
#
loop_
_entity.id
_entity.type
_entity.pdbx_description
1 polymer ?
#
loop_
_entity_poly.entity_id
_entity_poly.type
_entity_poly.pdbx_seq_one_letter_code
_entity_poly.pdbx_strand_id
1 'polypeptide(L)'
;MVLTIHLLAFLIAPVAVLACEGECIIGITNEFLNLYSSPISNALQNMASLSNLSPYLPNIHNGDVHQADQIDAKIVPPSGRRQDAISYFTPVLTAYNKTAYTELRDAIFPGYFHGKCQNANGVDPPGCPNPDCAKVCGTPGSLVHFYDTLEMIVFNQTRGLLTDLTSPGSKTYKQVQAMVLADASKGERRALSKVPRSAKLPTRGTTKARKNLQDIMKNFPAMMMNVCGGDDLSQCSWETDMKRFILQYP
;
A
#
# COMPACT_ATOMS: atom_id res chain seq x y z
N MET A 1 -59.29 30.22 33.98
CA MET A 1 -58.93 29.11 33.08
C MET A 1 -58.39 29.72 31.79
N VAL A 2 -57.08 29.95 31.71
CA VAL A 2 -56.40 30.30 30.44
C VAL A 2 -55.10 29.50 30.41
N LEU A 3 -55.05 28.64 29.41
CA LEU A 3 -54.08 27.57 29.17
C LEU A 3 -52.95 28.14 28.31
N THR A 4 -51.77 28.37 28.88
CA THR A 4 -50.57 28.82 28.15
C THR A 4 -49.83 27.61 27.57
N ILE A 5 -50.12 27.30 26.30
CA ILE A 5 -49.45 26.23 25.53
C ILE A 5 -48.22 26.80 24.82
N HIS A 6 -47.07 26.23 25.20
CA HIS A 6 -45.86 25.92 24.44
C HIS A 6 -45.45 26.78 23.24
N LEU A 7 -44.45 27.64 23.46
CA LEU A 7 -43.51 28.06 22.43
C LEU A 7 -42.12 27.43 22.71
N LEU A 8 -42.02 26.10 22.58
CA LEU A 8 -40.72 25.43 22.45
C LEU A 8 -40.30 25.59 20.98
N ALA A 9 -39.70 26.72 20.65
CA ALA A 9 -39.07 26.93 19.36
C ALA A 9 -37.89 25.95 19.25
N PHE A 10 -38.03 25.01 18.32
CA PHE A 10 -37.04 24.04 17.88
C PHE A 10 -35.71 24.74 17.50
N LEU A 11 -34.78 24.82 18.45
CA LEU A 11 -33.35 25.02 18.19
C LEU A 11 -32.79 23.70 17.62
N ILE A 12 -33.12 23.39 16.37
CA ILE A 12 -32.45 22.32 15.63
C ILE A 12 -31.10 22.90 15.19
N ALA A 13 -30.09 22.65 16.02
CA ALA A 13 -28.72 23.11 15.83
C ALA A 13 -28.09 22.58 14.51
N PRO A 14 -27.10 23.29 13.94
CA PRO A 14 -26.45 22.95 12.66
C PRO A 14 -25.43 21.80 12.79
N VAL A 15 -25.81 20.68 13.42
CA VAL A 15 -24.92 19.55 13.69
C VAL A 15 -24.77 18.62 12.48
N ALA A 16 -25.62 18.75 11.45
CA ALA A 16 -25.66 17.83 10.31
C ALA A 16 -24.47 17.97 9.33
N VAL A 17 -23.83 19.14 9.25
CA VAL A 17 -22.80 19.40 8.22
C VAL A 17 -21.43 18.83 8.61
N LEU A 18 -21.14 18.65 9.90
CA LEU A 18 -19.85 18.09 10.34
C LEU A 18 -19.76 16.56 10.17
N ALA A 19 -20.90 15.86 10.26
CA ALA A 19 -20.94 14.40 10.16
C ALA A 19 -20.64 13.92 8.73
N CYS A 20 -21.12 14.66 7.72
CA CYS A 20 -20.92 14.30 6.31
C CYS A 20 -19.45 14.36 5.88
N GLU A 21 -18.69 15.32 6.41
CA GLU A 21 -17.26 15.47 6.12
C GLU A 21 -16.46 14.28 6.67
N GLY A 22 -16.79 13.83 7.89
CA GLY A 22 -16.15 12.66 8.49
C GLY A 22 -16.39 11.38 7.70
N GLU A 23 -17.63 11.12 7.29
CA GLU A 23 -18.00 9.94 6.50
C GLU A 23 -17.34 9.93 5.11
N CYS A 24 -17.25 11.09 4.45
CA CYS A 24 -16.54 11.27 3.19
C CYS A 24 -15.05 10.92 3.33
N ILE A 25 -14.36 11.50 4.32
CA ILE A 25 -12.93 11.25 4.56
C ILE A 25 -12.68 9.76 4.85
N ILE A 26 -13.46 9.16 5.75
CA ILE A 26 -13.34 7.74 6.11
C ILE A 26 -13.58 6.85 4.88
N GLY A 27 -14.66 7.11 4.14
CA GLY A 27 -15.08 6.30 3.01
C GLY A 27 -14.07 6.35 1.85
N ILE A 28 -13.63 7.55 1.47
CA ILE A 28 -12.63 7.74 0.41
C ILE A 28 -11.30 7.08 0.78
N THR A 29 -10.83 7.26 2.02
CA THR A 29 -9.59 6.64 2.48
C THR A 29 -9.69 5.12 2.42
N ASN A 30 -10.78 4.53 2.91
CA ASN A 30 -10.99 3.09 2.88
C ASN A 30 -11.12 2.54 1.46
N GLU A 31 -11.77 3.26 0.56
CA GLU A 31 -11.91 2.82 -0.83
C GLU A 31 -10.55 2.74 -1.52
N PHE A 32 -9.67 3.73 -1.33
CA PHE A 32 -8.29 3.62 -1.84
C PHE A 32 -7.53 2.45 -1.21
N LEU A 33 -7.68 2.18 0.09
CA LEU A 33 -7.05 1.01 0.71
C LEU A 33 -7.53 -0.31 0.08
N ASN A 34 -8.82 -0.40 -0.24
CA ASN A 34 -9.39 -1.55 -0.93
C ASN A 34 -8.82 -1.70 -2.34
N LEU A 35 -8.82 -0.62 -3.13
CA LEU A 35 -8.30 -0.60 -4.50
C LEU A 35 -6.81 -0.98 -4.56
N TYR A 36 -5.99 -0.46 -3.63
CA TYR A 36 -4.56 -0.77 -3.56
C TYR A 36 -4.23 -2.15 -2.99
N SER A 37 -5.18 -2.86 -2.37
CA SER A 37 -4.91 -4.19 -1.80
C SER A 37 -4.38 -5.19 -2.83
N SER A 38 -4.92 -5.17 -4.06
CA SER A 38 -4.50 -6.07 -5.14
C SER A 38 -3.13 -5.69 -5.72
N PRO A 39 -2.86 -4.44 -6.13
CA PRO A 39 -1.51 -4.02 -6.56
C PRO A 39 -0.41 -4.33 -5.53
N ILE A 40 -0.67 -4.10 -4.25
CA ILE A 40 0.30 -4.41 -3.18
C ILE A 40 0.55 -5.92 -3.09
N SER A 41 -0.50 -6.73 -3.12
CA SER A 41 -0.38 -8.19 -3.12
C SER A 41 0.42 -8.68 -4.33
N ASN A 42 0.14 -8.16 -5.52
CA ASN A 42 0.84 -8.50 -6.76
C ASN A 42 2.32 -8.11 -6.70
N ALA A 43 2.65 -6.91 -6.18
CA ALA A 43 4.03 -6.50 -5.98
C ALA A 43 4.75 -7.44 -5.01
N LEU A 44 4.14 -7.78 -3.88
CA LEU A 44 4.75 -8.72 -2.92
C LEU A 44 4.92 -10.13 -3.50
N GLN A 45 3.97 -10.60 -4.31
CA GLN A 45 4.09 -11.88 -5.02
C GLN A 45 5.24 -11.85 -6.04
N ASN A 46 5.37 -10.75 -6.79
CA ASN A 46 6.48 -10.55 -7.72
C ASN A 46 7.83 -10.49 -6.99
N MET A 47 7.90 -9.91 -5.78
CA MET A 47 9.13 -9.97 -4.97
C MET A 47 9.43 -11.38 -4.47
N ALA A 48 8.38 -12.09 -4.05
CA ALA A 48 8.49 -13.47 -3.60
C ALA A 48 8.98 -14.37 -4.75
N SER A 49 8.54 -14.13 -5.99
CA SER A 49 9.04 -14.84 -7.17
C SER A 49 10.46 -14.39 -7.58
N LEU A 50 10.79 -13.09 -7.47
CA LEU A 50 12.16 -12.60 -7.69
C LEU A 50 13.16 -13.13 -6.65
N SER A 51 12.71 -13.49 -5.45
CA SER A 51 13.58 -14.16 -4.46
C SER A 51 14.09 -15.53 -4.91
N ASN A 52 13.50 -16.06 -5.98
CA ASN A 52 13.91 -17.28 -6.65
C ASN A 52 14.87 -16.97 -7.83
N LEU A 53 14.88 -15.74 -8.36
CA LEU A 53 15.68 -15.30 -9.50
C LEU A 53 17.14 -14.94 -9.17
N SER A 54 18.05 -15.63 -9.86
CA SER A 54 19.47 -15.31 -9.96
C SER A 54 19.68 -13.86 -10.44
N PRO A 55 20.74 -13.13 -10.02
CA PRO A 55 20.99 -11.74 -10.40
C PRO A 55 21.49 -11.57 -11.84
N TYR A 56 21.11 -12.48 -12.72
CA TYR A 56 21.49 -12.48 -14.13
C TYR A 56 20.24 -12.82 -14.93
N LEU A 57 19.44 -11.81 -15.26
CA LEU A 57 18.62 -11.84 -16.45
C LEU A 57 18.85 -10.54 -17.23
N PRO A 58 19.34 -10.64 -18.48
CA PRO A 58 19.32 -9.53 -19.43
C PRO A 58 17.87 -9.26 -19.86
N ASN A 59 17.64 -8.05 -20.39
CA ASN A 59 16.40 -7.57 -21.00
C ASN A 59 15.53 -8.69 -21.59
N ILE A 60 14.38 -8.93 -20.96
CA ILE A 60 13.35 -9.85 -21.48
C ILE A 60 12.54 -9.08 -22.52
N HIS A 61 12.79 -9.38 -23.80
CA HIS A 61 11.83 -9.13 -24.86
C HIS A 61 10.71 -10.18 -24.79
N ASN A 62 9.49 -9.71 -25.02
CA ASN A 62 8.25 -10.46 -24.93
C ASN A 62 8.26 -11.76 -25.76
N GLY A 63 7.93 -12.89 -25.12
CA GLY A 63 7.54 -14.12 -25.79
C GLY A 63 8.43 -15.32 -25.48
N ASP A 64 8.27 -15.94 -24.30
CA ASP A 64 8.30 -17.40 -24.13
C ASP A 64 8.13 -17.76 -22.64
N VAL A 65 6.91 -18.17 -22.28
CA VAL A 65 6.54 -18.61 -20.92
C VAL A 65 6.70 -20.13 -20.83
N HIS A 66 7.93 -20.64 -20.85
CA HIS A 66 8.21 -22.06 -20.52
C HIS A 66 9.53 -22.31 -19.78
N GLN A 67 10.12 -21.30 -19.15
CA GLN A 67 11.44 -21.43 -18.49
C GLN A 67 11.46 -21.07 -16.99
N ALA A 68 10.30 -21.12 -16.32
CA ALA A 68 10.16 -20.81 -14.90
C ALA A 68 10.61 -21.93 -13.94
N ASP A 69 10.90 -23.13 -14.44
CA ASP A 69 11.16 -24.31 -13.59
C ASP A 69 12.62 -24.50 -13.13
N GLN A 70 13.57 -23.63 -13.52
CA GLN A 70 15.00 -23.80 -13.18
C GLN A 70 15.57 -22.78 -12.19
N ILE A 71 14.74 -21.94 -11.59
CA ILE A 71 15.24 -20.74 -10.92
C ILE A 71 14.69 -20.66 -9.50
N ASP A 72 14.96 -21.68 -8.67
CA ASP A 72 14.23 -21.87 -7.40
C ASP A 72 15.06 -22.31 -6.17
N ALA A 73 16.25 -21.77 -5.89
CA ALA A 73 17.04 -22.30 -4.75
C ALA A 73 18.03 -21.37 -4.02
N LYS A 74 18.03 -20.04 -4.22
CA LYS A 74 19.17 -19.23 -3.73
C LYS A 74 19.08 -18.70 -2.30
N ILE A 75 17.89 -18.60 -1.71
CA ILE A 75 17.70 -18.14 -0.32
C ILE A 75 17.14 -19.26 0.55
N VAL A 76 15.97 -19.79 0.19
CA VAL A 76 15.34 -20.95 0.84
C VAL A 76 14.88 -21.91 -0.25
N PRO A 77 15.50 -23.09 -0.40
CA PRO A 77 15.04 -24.07 -1.39
C PRO A 77 13.62 -24.56 -1.04
N PRO A 78 12.77 -24.92 -2.01
CA PRO A 78 11.40 -25.39 -1.80
C PRO A 78 11.30 -26.50 -0.75
N SER A 79 12.22 -27.46 -0.81
CA SER A 79 12.32 -28.58 0.15
C SER A 79 12.68 -28.16 1.59
N GLY A 80 13.16 -26.92 1.76
CA GLY A 80 13.48 -26.29 3.04
C GLY A 80 12.45 -25.25 3.50
N ARG A 81 11.47 -24.88 2.66
CA ARG A 81 10.42 -23.91 3.02
C ARG A 81 9.45 -24.54 4.01
N ARG A 82 9.06 -23.78 5.03
CA ARG A 82 7.95 -24.16 5.93
C ARG A 82 6.60 -23.63 5.49
N GLN A 83 6.61 -22.65 4.59
CA GLN A 83 5.47 -21.82 4.24
C GLN A 83 5.67 -21.26 2.82
N ASP A 84 4.59 -20.79 2.21
CA ASP A 84 4.62 -20.24 0.85
C ASP A 84 5.49 -18.98 0.80
N ALA A 85 6.13 -18.71 -0.35
CA ALA A 85 7.07 -17.59 -0.46
C ALA A 85 6.44 -16.23 -0.07
N ILE A 86 5.16 -16.03 -0.37
CA ILE A 86 4.42 -14.81 -0.02
C ILE A 86 4.24 -14.63 1.50
N SER A 87 4.18 -15.72 2.26
CA SER A 87 3.96 -15.66 3.71
C SER A 87 5.16 -15.09 4.50
N TYR A 88 6.35 -15.00 3.88
CA TYR A 88 7.46 -14.24 4.46
C TYR A 88 7.15 -12.75 4.55
N PHE A 89 6.22 -12.24 3.73
CA PHE A 89 5.82 -10.84 3.71
C PHE A 89 4.59 -10.54 4.57
N THR A 90 4.01 -11.52 5.27
CA THR A 90 2.91 -11.28 6.23
C THR A 90 3.20 -10.16 7.22
N PRO A 91 4.43 -10.02 7.79
CA PRO A 91 4.74 -8.87 8.65
C PRO A 91 4.58 -7.51 7.95
N VAL A 92 4.90 -7.42 6.66
CA VAL A 92 4.74 -6.20 5.85
C VAL A 92 3.28 -5.87 5.67
N LEU A 93 2.46 -6.84 5.25
CA LEU A 93 1.02 -6.65 5.09
C LEU A 93 0.32 -6.26 6.40
N THR A 94 0.67 -6.92 7.50
CA THR A 94 0.12 -6.60 8.82
C THR A 94 0.51 -5.18 9.26
N ALA A 95 1.78 -4.78 9.05
CA ALA A 95 2.22 -3.43 9.39
C ALA A 95 1.59 -2.37 8.49
N TYR A 96 1.46 -2.65 7.19
CA TYR A 96 0.79 -1.77 6.23
C TYR A 96 -0.68 -1.57 6.63
N ASN A 97 -1.46 -2.65 6.80
CA ASN A 97 -2.89 -2.55 7.15
C ASN A 97 -3.13 -1.80 8.46
N LYS A 98 -2.19 -1.88 9.41
CA LYS A 98 -2.28 -1.16 10.68
C LYS A 98 -2.05 0.35 10.53
N THR A 99 -1.22 0.77 9.59
CA THR A 99 -0.70 2.14 9.49
C THR A 99 -1.30 2.92 8.32
N ALA A 100 -1.62 2.22 7.22
CA ALA A 100 -1.97 2.82 5.94
C ALA A 100 -3.19 3.74 6.01
N TYR A 101 -4.22 3.40 6.81
CA TYR A 101 -5.38 4.28 6.97
C TYR A 101 -5.00 5.67 7.48
N THR A 102 -4.26 5.74 8.58
CA THR A 102 -3.88 7.03 9.19
C THR A 102 -2.99 7.84 8.25
N GLU A 103 -1.96 7.19 7.70
CA GLU A 103 -1.00 7.83 6.81
C GLU A 103 -1.66 8.33 5.51
N LEU A 104 -2.54 7.53 4.92
CA LEU A 104 -3.23 7.89 3.69
C LEU A 104 -4.26 8.99 3.92
N ARG A 105 -5.05 8.85 5.00
CA ARG A 105 -5.96 9.91 5.45
C ARG A 105 -5.19 11.21 5.58
N ASP A 106 -4.08 11.23 6.31
CA ASP A 106 -3.33 12.46 6.62
C ASP A 106 -2.69 13.09 5.37
N ALA A 107 -2.19 12.25 4.45
CA ALA A 107 -1.63 12.70 3.17
C ALA A 107 -2.70 13.35 2.28
N ILE A 108 -3.91 12.76 2.21
CA ILE A 108 -5.02 13.35 1.45
C ILE A 108 -5.59 14.57 2.21
N PHE A 109 -5.89 14.39 3.50
CA PHE A 109 -6.58 15.31 4.41
C PHE A 109 -5.90 15.38 5.80
N PRO A 110 -5.42 16.55 6.28
CA PRO A 110 -5.44 17.87 5.67
C PRO A 110 -4.23 18.12 4.76
N GLY A 111 -3.48 17.08 4.35
CA GLY A 111 -2.22 17.23 3.63
C GLY A 111 -2.34 18.05 2.35
N TYR A 112 -3.30 17.73 1.48
CA TYR A 112 -3.59 18.50 0.28
C TYR A 112 -5.00 19.08 0.27
N PHE A 113 -6.00 18.26 0.54
CA PHE A 113 -7.40 18.68 0.58
C PHE A 113 -7.78 19.12 1.99
N HIS A 114 -8.27 20.36 2.11
CA HIS A 114 -8.58 20.99 3.39
C HIS A 114 -10.09 21.17 3.55
N GLY A 115 -10.66 20.84 4.71
CA GLY A 115 -12.10 20.73 4.99
C GLY A 115 -13.09 21.52 4.13
N LYS A 116 -13.85 22.45 4.72
CA LYS A 116 -14.90 23.17 3.99
C LYS A 116 -14.32 24.16 2.97
N CYS A 117 -14.95 24.26 1.80
CA CYS A 117 -14.58 25.27 0.79
C CYS A 117 -14.98 26.70 1.18
N GLN A 118 -15.74 26.89 2.26
CA GLN A 118 -16.21 28.19 2.71
C GLN A 118 -15.03 29.13 3.04
N ASN A 119 -15.18 30.41 2.71
CA ASN A 119 -14.24 31.43 3.16
C ASN A 119 -14.42 31.74 4.66
N ALA A 120 -13.63 32.67 5.21
CA ALA A 120 -13.71 33.05 6.63
C ALA A 120 -15.11 33.53 7.08
N ASN A 121 -15.96 33.94 6.13
CA ASN A 121 -17.32 34.42 6.37
C ASN A 121 -18.37 33.32 6.17
N GLY A 122 -17.97 32.06 5.95
CA GLY A 122 -18.89 30.96 5.70
C GLY A 122 -19.48 30.93 4.29
N VAL A 123 -18.96 31.72 3.35
CA VAL A 123 -19.50 31.82 1.98
C VAL A 123 -18.74 30.88 1.05
N ASP A 124 -19.50 30.09 0.28
CA ASP A 124 -18.96 29.22 -0.76
C ASP A 124 -18.40 30.05 -1.92
N PRO A 125 -17.21 29.73 -2.43
CA PRO A 125 -16.65 30.44 -3.57
C PRO A 125 -17.45 30.13 -4.84
N PRO A 126 -17.43 31.05 -5.83
CA PRO A 126 -18.06 30.81 -7.12
C PRO A 126 -17.60 29.47 -7.74
N GLY A 127 -18.55 28.67 -8.22
CA GLY A 127 -18.26 27.35 -8.79
C GLY A 127 -18.29 26.19 -7.79
N CYS A 128 -18.62 26.40 -6.52
CA CYS A 128 -18.90 25.32 -5.57
C CYS A 128 -20.35 25.54 -5.04
N PRO A 129 -21.19 24.51 -4.90
CA PRO A 129 -20.92 23.06 -4.90
C PRO A 129 -21.07 22.40 -6.29
N ASN A 130 -20.60 23.02 -7.37
CA ASN A 130 -20.51 22.34 -8.66
C ASN A 130 -19.56 21.11 -8.52
N PRO A 131 -19.86 19.95 -9.12
CA PRO A 131 -18.95 18.78 -9.14
C PRO A 131 -17.57 19.06 -9.76
N ASP A 132 -17.38 20.23 -10.36
CA ASP A 132 -16.13 20.72 -10.90
C ASP A 132 -15.73 22.02 -10.18
N CYS A 133 -15.12 21.88 -8.99
CA CYS A 133 -14.77 22.99 -8.09
C CYS A 133 -13.24 23.14 -8.07
N ALA A 134 -12.71 24.15 -8.78
CA ALA A 134 -11.27 24.40 -8.90
C ALA A 134 -10.59 24.94 -7.63
N LYS A 135 -11.34 25.04 -6.52
CA LYS A 135 -10.75 25.41 -5.22
C LYS A 135 -10.31 24.13 -4.52
N VAL A 136 -9.05 24.06 -4.09
CA VAL A 136 -8.57 22.93 -3.29
C VAL A 136 -9.23 22.95 -1.91
N CYS A 137 -10.17 22.03 -1.71
CA CYS A 137 -10.86 21.77 -0.45
C CYS A 137 -11.30 20.29 -0.36
N GLY A 138 -11.78 19.87 0.81
CA GLY A 138 -12.19 18.49 1.10
C GLY A 138 -13.56 18.08 0.55
N THR A 139 -14.17 18.90 -0.32
CA THR A 139 -15.47 18.56 -0.91
C THR A 139 -15.33 17.58 -2.06
N PRO A 140 -16.38 16.77 -2.33
CA PRO A 140 -16.42 15.85 -3.46
C PRO A 140 -16.06 16.51 -4.81
N GLY A 141 -16.60 17.69 -5.09
CA GLY A 141 -16.33 18.39 -6.35
C GLY A 141 -14.87 18.84 -6.52
N SER A 142 -14.19 19.21 -5.42
CA SER A 142 -12.76 19.55 -5.46
C SER A 142 -11.90 18.30 -5.67
N LEU A 143 -12.22 17.20 -4.97
CA LEU A 143 -11.53 15.92 -5.14
C LEU A 143 -11.64 15.38 -6.57
N VAL A 144 -12.82 15.52 -7.18
CA VAL A 144 -13.06 15.15 -8.59
C VAL A 144 -12.31 16.07 -9.56
N HIS A 145 -12.30 17.39 -9.32
CA HIS A 145 -11.55 18.33 -10.15
C HIS A 145 -10.05 18.04 -10.14
N PHE A 146 -9.49 17.75 -8.96
CA PHE A 146 -8.06 17.47 -8.76
C PHE A 146 -7.74 15.98 -8.66
N TYR A 147 -8.46 15.14 -9.40
CA TYR A 147 -8.32 13.68 -9.26
C TYR A 147 -6.90 13.18 -9.58
N ASP A 148 -6.25 13.68 -10.63
CA ASP A 148 -4.87 13.29 -10.97
C ASP A 148 -3.91 13.55 -9.80
N THR A 149 -4.09 14.67 -9.10
CA THR A 149 -3.33 15.00 -7.89
C THR A 149 -3.66 14.04 -6.75
N LEU A 150 -4.95 13.75 -6.53
CA LEU A 150 -5.41 12.80 -5.52
C LEU A 150 -4.80 11.41 -5.75
N GLU A 151 -4.83 10.91 -6.98
CA GLU A 151 -4.26 9.62 -7.38
C GLU A 151 -2.75 9.57 -7.10
N MET A 152 -2.01 10.61 -7.50
CA MET A 152 -0.58 10.71 -7.25
C MET A 152 -0.22 10.80 -5.76
N ILE A 153 -1.03 11.48 -4.94
CA ILE A 153 -0.85 11.53 -3.49
C ILE A 153 -0.99 10.11 -2.91
N VAL A 154 -2.08 9.42 -3.27
CA VAL A 154 -2.37 8.06 -2.77
C VAL A 154 -1.25 7.11 -3.17
N PHE A 155 -0.87 7.09 -4.45
CA PHE A 155 0.19 6.23 -4.94
C PHE A 155 1.51 6.47 -4.22
N ASN A 156 1.93 7.74 -4.12
CA ASN A 156 3.19 8.10 -3.47
C ASN A 156 3.19 7.74 -1.99
N GLN A 157 2.08 7.95 -1.28
CA GLN A 157 1.97 7.61 0.14
C GLN A 157 2.03 6.10 0.34
N THR A 158 1.27 5.33 -0.44
CA THR A 158 1.30 3.86 -0.38
C THR A 158 2.69 3.31 -0.69
N ARG A 159 3.33 3.79 -1.77
CA ARG A 159 4.69 3.40 -2.15
C ARG A 159 5.71 3.78 -1.08
N GLY A 160 5.62 4.99 -0.54
CA GLY A 160 6.50 5.49 0.52
C GLY A 160 6.41 4.65 1.79
N LEU A 161 5.19 4.41 2.28
CA LEU A 161 4.96 3.57 3.46
C LEU A 161 5.54 2.16 3.30
N LEU A 162 5.31 1.51 2.15
CA LEU A 162 5.86 0.18 1.90
C LEU A 162 7.39 0.20 1.78
N THR A 163 7.96 1.27 1.23
CA THR A 163 9.42 1.49 1.19
C THR A 163 9.99 1.55 2.61
N ASP A 164 9.36 2.28 3.51
CA ASP A 164 9.80 2.40 4.91
C ASP A 164 9.66 1.07 5.66
N LEU A 165 8.54 0.36 5.47
CA LEU A 165 8.32 -0.94 6.08
C LEU A 165 9.32 -2.00 5.59
N THR A 166 9.74 -1.94 4.34
CA THR A 166 10.72 -2.87 3.73
C THR A 166 12.17 -2.39 3.81
N SER A 167 12.41 -1.19 4.34
CA SER A 167 13.76 -0.62 4.46
C SER A 167 14.65 -1.39 5.45
N PRO A 168 15.93 -1.64 5.12
CA PRO A 168 16.86 -2.29 6.03
C PRO A 168 16.97 -1.56 7.38
N GLY A 169 16.68 -2.27 8.46
CA GLY A 169 16.73 -1.73 9.81
C GLY A 169 15.36 -1.48 10.44
N SER A 170 14.30 -1.38 9.62
CA SER A 170 12.92 -1.29 10.09
C SER A 170 12.56 -2.54 10.92
N LYS A 171 11.62 -2.38 11.86
CA LYS A 171 11.14 -3.50 12.69
C LYS A 171 10.54 -4.60 11.81
N THR A 172 9.76 -4.22 10.82
CA THR A 172 9.07 -5.11 9.89
C THR A 172 10.06 -5.87 9.01
N TYR A 173 11.04 -5.20 8.41
CA TYR A 173 12.10 -5.84 7.64
C TYR A 173 12.88 -6.87 8.46
N LYS A 174 13.20 -6.55 9.73
CA LYS A 174 13.87 -7.49 10.65
C LYS A 174 13.04 -8.75 10.90
N GLN A 175 11.71 -8.64 10.98
CA GLN A 175 10.82 -9.80 11.10
C GLN A 175 10.87 -10.68 9.85
N VAL A 176 10.73 -10.09 8.66
CA VAL A 176 10.84 -10.82 7.39
C VAL A 176 12.21 -11.52 7.29
N GLN A 177 13.29 -10.79 7.58
CA GLN A 177 14.65 -11.32 7.58
C GLN A 177 14.81 -12.49 8.54
N ALA A 178 14.28 -12.40 9.76
CA ALA A 178 14.35 -13.48 10.73
C ALA A 178 13.63 -14.75 10.23
N MET A 179 12.45 -14.59 9.62
CA MET A 179 11.69 -15.71 9.05
C MET A 179 12.45 -16.39 7.90
N VAL A 180 12.99 -15.59 6.98
CA VAL A 180 13.78 -16.08 5.83
C VAL A 180 15.05 -16.81 6.30
N LEU A 181 15.80 -16.24 7.23
CA LEU A 181 17.03 -16.86 7.75
C LEU A 181 16.76 -18.14 8.56
N ALA A 182 15.61 -18.19 9.26
CA ALA A 182 15.20 -19.37 10.01
C ALA A 182 14.91 -20.57 9.10
N ASP A 183 14.46 -20.36 7.87
CA ASP A 183 14.21 -21.46 6.93
C ASP A 183 15.44 -21.76 6.06
N ALA A 184 16.20 -20.74 5.66
CA ALA A 184 17.48 -20.91 4.96
C ALA A 184 18.43 -21.85 5.74
N SER A 185 18.59 -21.59 7.05
CA SER A 185 19.46 -22.40 7.92
C SER A 185 19.01 -23.85 8.11
N LYS A 186 17.71 -24.16 7.97
CA LYS A 186 17.20 -25.54 8.06
C LYS A 186 17.40 -26.31 6.78
N GLY A 187 17.23 -25.65 5.62
CA GLY A 187 17.55 -26.23 4.32
C GLY A 187 19.01 -26.70 4.28
N GLU A 188 19.93 -25.90 4.81
CA GLU A 188 21.35 -26.26 4.91
C GLU A 188 21.58 -27.48 5.80
N ARG A 189 20.98 -27.53 7.01
CA ARG A 189 21.13 -28.68 7.91
C ARG A 189 20.65 -30.00 7.29
N ARG A 190 19.57 -29.97 6.51
CA ARG A 190 19.06 -31.15 5.79
C ARG A 190 19.99 -31.59 4.65
N ALA A 191 20.63 -30.65 3.96
CA ALA A 191 21.64 -30.98 2.94
C ALA A 191 22.91 -31.56 3.58
N LEU A 192 23.29 -31.04 4.76
CA LEU A 192 24.50 -31.41 5.48
C LEU A 192 24.38 -32.72 6.28
N SER A 193 23.17 -33.23 6.54
CA SER A 193 23.00 -34.56 7.14
C SER A 193 23.58 -35.69 6.29
N LYS A 194 23.84 -35.42 5.01
CA LYS A 194 24.49 -36.33 4.06
C LYS A 194 26.01 -36.13 3.95
N VAL A 195 26.59 -35.16 4.66
CA VAL A 195 28.01 -34.79 4.59
C VAL A 195 28.76 -35.39 5.80
N PRO A 196 29.98 -35.95 5.63
CA PRO A 196 30.75 -36.51 6.73
C PRO A 196 31.00 -35.50 7.86
N ARG A 197 30.91 -35.96 9.12
CA ARG A 197 31.05 -35.15 10.36
C ARG A 197 32.37 -34.36 10.48
N SER A 198 33.37 -34.64 9.64
CA SER A 198 34.68 -33.97 9.65
C SER A 198 34.74 -32.66 8.85
N ALA A 199 33.70 -32.32 8.08
CA ALA A 199 33.70 -31.09 7.29
C ALA A 199 33.31 -29.87 8.15
N LYS A 200 34.20 -28.85 8.24
CA LYS A 200 33.86 -27.54 8.80
C LYS A 200 32.71 -26.93 8.01
N LEU A 201 31.57 -26.71 8.67
CA LEU A 201 30.39 -26.12 8.05
C LEU A 201 30.63 -24.63 7.76
N PRO A 202 30.38 -24.16 6.53
CA PRO A 202 30.55 -22.76 6.20
C PRO A 202 29.39 -21.93 6.78
N THR A 203 29.71 -20.94 7.62
CA THR A 203 28.81 -19.87 8.09
C THR A 203 28.33 -18.94 6.96
N ARG A 204 28.66 -19.25 5.70
CA ARG A 204 28.57 -18.37 4.53
C ARG A 204 27.14 -18.23 3.97
N GLY A 205 26.26 -19.16 4.30
CA GLY A 205 24.87 -19.22 3.81
C GLY A 205 24.00 -18.06 4.26
N THR A 206 24.03 -17.75 5.56
CA THR A 206 23.16 -16.72 6.17
C THR A 206 23.53 -15.31 5.72
N THR A 207 24.82 -15.01 5.54
CA THR A 207 25.27 -13.72 5.00
C THR A 207 24.79 -13.50 3.57
N LYS A 208 24.82 -14.55 2.74
CA LYS A 208 24.33 -14.48 1.36
C LYS A 208 22.81 -14.31 1.31
N ALA A 209 22.06 -15.10 2.08
CA ALA A 209 20.61 -14.96 2.20
C ALA A 209 20.19 -13.55 2.65
N ARG A 210 20.92 -12.98 3.63
CA ARG A 210 20.72 -11.61 4.11
C ARG A 210 20.95 -10.56 3.02
N LYS A 211 22.05 -10.67 2.28
CA LYS A 211 22.37 -9.74 1.18
C LYS A 211 21.33 -9.82 0.06
N ASN A 212 20.97 -11.04 -0.36
CA ASN A 212 19.97 -11.24 -1.40
C ASN A 212 18.60 -10.65 -0.99
N LEU A 213 18.14 -10.91 0.24
CA LEU A 213 16.89 -10.33 0.74
C LEU A 213 16.95 -8.79 0.73
N GLN A 214 18.07 -8.21 1.14
CA GLN A 214 18.26 -6.76 1.10
C GLN A 214 18.16 -6.22 -0.32
N ASP A 215 18.79 -6.88 -1.29
CA ASP A 215 18.79 -6.45 -2.69
C ASP A 215 17.39 -6.58 -3.32
N ILE A 216 16.62 -7.61 -2.96
CA ILE A 216 15.22 -7.76 -3.39
C ILE A 216 14.36 -6.63 -2.80
N MET A 217 14.48 -6.38 -1.50
CA MET A 217 13.67 -5.37 -0.80
C MET A 217 13.93 -3.95 -1.28
N LYS A 218 15.16 -3.62 -1.69
CA LYS A 218 15.49 -2.32 -2.29
C LYS A 218 14.72 -2.05 -3.60
N ASN A 219 14.29 -3.08 -4.31
CA ASN A 219 13.56 -2.95 -5.57
C ASN A 219 12.04 -2.82 -5.38
N PHE A 220 11.54 -2.85 -4.14
CA PHE A 220 10.12 -2.68 -3.84
C PHE A 220 9.49 -1.45 -4.53
N PRO A 221 10.09 -0.24 -4.47
CA PRO A 221 9.44 0.95 -5.01
C PRO A 221 9.29 0.87 -6.53
N ALA A 222 10.32 0.36 -7.23
CA ALA A 222 10.28 0.15 -8.67
C ALA A 222 9.26 -0.93 -9.05
N MET A 223 9.11 -1.96 -8.21
CA MET A 223 8.12 -3.01 -8.46
C MET A 223 6.69 -2.51 -8.33
N MET A 224 6.39 -1.67 -7.34
CA MET A 224 5.08 -1.01 -7.25
C MET A 224 4.79 -0.16 -8.48
N MET A 225 5.79 0.61 -8.96
CA MET A 225 5.67 1.40 -10.19
C MET A 225 5.28 0.53 -11.38
N ASN A 226 5.98 -0.59 -11.57
CA ASN A 226 5.71 -1.52 -12.66
C ASN A 226 4.34 -2.19 -12.55
N VAL A 227 3.93 -2.61 -11.35
CA VAL A 227 2.60 -3.21 -11.13
C VAL A 227 1.50 -2.20 -11.42
N CYS A 228 1.74 -0.92 -11.14
CA CYS A 228 0.79 0.14 -11.44
C CYS A 228 0.84 0.65 -12.89
N GLY A 229 1.65 0.08 -13.78
CA GLY A 229 1.66 0.47 -15.20
C GLY A 229 2.70 1.52 -15.58
N GLY A 230 3.57 1.95 -14.65
CA GLY A 230 4.63 2.92 -14.91
C GLY A 230 4.26 4.34 -14.48
N ASP A 231 4.80 5.33 -15.19
CA ASP A 231 4.69 6.76 -14.85
C ASP A 231 3.26 7.31 -14.95
N ASP A 232 2.40 6.67 -15.73
CA ASP A 232 1.00 7.05 -15.93
C ASP A 232 0.02 6.35 -14.98
N LEU A 233 0.51 5.44 -14.13
CA LEU A 233 -0.29 4.64 -13.21
C LEU A 233 -1.48 3.91 -13.88
N SER A 234 -1.37 3.58 -15.17
CA SER A 234 -2.48 3.02 -15.98
C SER A 234 -3.16 1.77 -15.42
N GLN A 235 -2.50 0.99 -14.55
CA GLN A 235 -3.07 -0.20 -13.88
C GLN A 235 -3.55 0.07 -12.44
N CYS A 236 -3.22 1.24 -11.89
CA CYS A 236 -3.68 1.71 -10.58
C CYS A 236 -4.51 3.00 -10.70
N SER A 237 -5.05 3.26 -11.90
CA SER A 237 -5.99 4.34 -12.13
C SER A 237 -7.42 3.83 -12.11
N TRP A 238 -8.20 4.38 -11.19
CA TRP A 238 -9.62 4.07 -11.03
C TRP A 238 -10.49 5.31 -11.19
N GLU A 239 -10.02 6.28 -11.96
CA GLU A 239 -10.62 7.62 -12.08
C GLU A 239 -12.14 7.59 -12.24
N THR A 240 -12.64 6.84 -13.22
CA THR A 240 -14.07 6.82 -13.52
C THR A 240 -14.91 6.31 -12.36
N ASP A 241 -14.49 5.21 -11.73
CA ASP A 241 -15.24 4.59 -10.64
C ASP A 241 -15.08 5.37 -9.34
N MET A 242 -13.88 5.89 -9.09
CA MET A 242 -13.57 6.66 -7.88
C MET A 242 -14.24 8.04 -7.91
N LYS A 243 -14.25 8.75 -9.06
CA LYS A 243 -15.04 9.99 -9.20
C LYS A 243 -16.52 9.74 -8.96
N ARG A 244 -17.07 8.64 -9.49
CA ARG A 244 -18.47 8.25 -9.25
C ARG A 244 -18.73 7.98 -7.76
N PHE A 245 -17.81 7.29 -7.08
CA PHE A 245 -17.90 7.02 -5.64
C PHE A 245 -17.84 8.30 -4.81
N ILE A 246 -16.89 9.19 -5.09
CA ILE A 246 -16.72 10.47 -4.39
C ILE A 246 -17.98 11.33 -4.48
N LEU A 247 -18.63 11.38 -5.65
CA LEU A 247 -19.86 12.16 -5.87
C LEU A 247 -21.11 11.59 -5.19
N GLN A 248 -21.03 10.44 -4.50
CA GLN A 248 -22.12 9.94 -3.67
C GLN A 248 -22.19 10.67 -2.31
N TYR A 249 -21.10 11.35 -1.91
CA TYR A 249 -21.08 12.15 -0.70
C TYR A 249 -21.72 13.52 -0.95
N PRO A 250 -22.47 14.07 0.02
CA PRO A 250 -23.16 15.34 -0.10
C PRO A 250 -22.22 16.56 -0.03
#